data_AF-A0A1I6ZNV8-F1
#
_entry.id   AF-A0A1I6ZNV8-F1
#
_cell.length_a   1.000
_cell.length_b   1.000
_cell.length_c   1.000
_cell.angle_alpha   90.00
_cell.angle_beta   90.00
_cell.angle_gamma   90.00
#
_symmetry.space_group_name_H-M   'P 1'
#
loop_
_entity.id
_entity.type
_entity.pdbx_description
1 polymer ?
#
loop_
_entity_poly.entity_id
_entity_poly.type
_entity_poly.pdbx_seq_one_letter_code
_entity_poly.pdbx_strand_id
1 'polypeptide(L)'
;MNRRLFTSESVTEGHPDKMADSISDAILDAMLAQDPRSRVAMETMITTGQVHLAGEVTTAADVDLPAIVREKVLEIGYDNSAKGFDGDSCGINVSIDAQSPDIGQGVDSAHESRVEGVIDEIAQQGAGDQGL
;
A
#
# COMPACT_ATOMS: atom_id res chain seq x y z
N MET A 1 7.49 28.37 -36.22
CA MET A 1 7.11 27.60 -35.01
C MET A 1 7.52 26.16 -35.23
N ASN A 2 8.46 25.63 -34.45
CA ASN A 2 8.78 24.20 -34.45
C ASN A 2 7.65 23.45 -33.75
N ARG A 3 7.00 22.53 -34.46
CA ARG A 3 6.04 21.58 -33.86
C ARG A 3 6.85 20.41 -33.29
N ARG A 4 6.55 20.01 -32.05
CA ARG A 4 7.13 18.83 -31.40
C ARG A 4 6.02 17.80 -31.18
N LEU A 5 6.35 16.53 -31.38
CA LEU A 5 5.47 15.42 -31.01
C LEU A 5 5.73 15.06 -29.54
N PHE A 6 4.65 14.87 -28.80
CA PHE A 6 4.64 14.40 -27.42
C PHE A 6 3.55 13.34 -27.30
N THR A 7 3.84 12.28 -26.56
CA THR A 7 2.91 11.17 -26.33
C THR A 7 2.93 10.81 -24.84
N SER A 8 1.77 10.45 -24.32
CA SER A 8 1.54 9.91 -22.99
C SER A 8 0.48 8.81 -23.11
N GLU A 9 0.46 7.88 -22.16
CA GLU A 9 -0.49 6.78 -22.09
C GLU A 9 -1.09 6.67 -20.70
N SER A 10 -2.15 5.87 -20.60
CA SER A 10 -2.83 5.53 -19.35
C SER A 10 -3.38 4.12 -19.46
N VAL A 11 -3.67 3.52 -18.32
CA VAL A 11 -4.29 2.20 -18.20
C VAL A 11 -5.54 2.29 -17.34
N THR A 12 -6.45 1.34 -17.48
CA THR A 12 -7.66 1.27 -16.67
C THR A 12 -7.37 0.70 -15.28
N GLU A 13 -8.32 0.82 -14.35
CA GLU A 13 -8.28 0.15 -13.04
C GLU A 13 -8.15 -1.37 -13.13
N GLY A 14 -8.64 -1.97 -14.23
CA GLY A 14 -8.50 -3.41 -14.50
C GLY A 14 -7.10 -3.82 -14.97
N HIS A 15 -6.18 -2.89 -15.21
CA HIS A 15 -4.79 -3.26 -15.46
C HIS A 15 -4.20 -3.90 -14.20
N PRO A 16 -3.49 -5.05 -14.28
CA PRO A 16 -3.03 -5.78 -13.10
C PRO A 16 -2.19 -4.91 -12.16
N ASP A 17 -1.32 -4.05 -12.70
CA ASP A 17 -0.54 -3.11 -11.87
C ASP A 17 -1.45 -2.12 -11.11
N LYS A 18 -2.49 -1.57 -11.76
CA LYS A 18 -3.42 -0.65 -11.08
C LYS A 18 -4.35 -1.35 -10.10
N MET A 19 -4.68 -2.61 -10.36
CA MET A 19 -5.41 -3.43 -9.40
C MET A 19 -4.54 -3.75 -8.18
N ALA A 20 -3.25 -4.01 -8.34
CA ALA A 20 -2.31 -4.17 -7.24
C ALA A 20 -2.21 -2.89 -6.40
N ASP A 21 -2.03 -1.73 -7.03
CA ASP A 21 -2.06 -0.42 -6.37
C ASP A 21 -3.36 -0.25 -5.56
N SER A 22 -4.51 -0.52 -6.19
CA SER A 22 -5.83 -0.34 -5.57
C SER A 22 -6.09 -1.27 -4.39
N ILE A 23 -5.54 -2.49 -4.41
CA ILE A 23 -5.62 -3.43 -3.29
C ILE A 23 -4.75 -2.95 -2.14
N SER A 24 -3.51 -2.53 -2.41
CA SER A 24 -2.61 -1.99 -1.39
C SER A 24 -3.23 -0.76 -0.69
N ASP A 25 -3.81 0.16 -1.47
CA ASP A 25 -4.47 1.36 -0.91
C ASP A 25 -5.76 1.01 -0.15
N ALA A 26 -6.54 0.02 -0.59
CA ALA A 26 -7.73 -0.41 0.14
C ALA A 26 -7.38 -0.99 1.53
N ILE A 27 -6.26 -1.69 1.63
CA ILE A 27 -5.76 -2.21 2.91
C ILE A 27 -5.28 -1.05 3.80
N LEU A 28 -4.54 -0.09 3.23
CA LEU A 28 -4.12 1.13 3.93
C LEU A 28 -5.34 1.88 4.49
N ASP A 29 -6.36 2.11 3.67
CA ASP A 29 -7.59 2.81 4.06
C ASP A 29 -8.30 2.09 5.21
N ALA A 30 -8.45 0.76 5.11
CA ALA A 30 -9.10 -0.03 6.15
C ALA A 30 -8.35 0.04 7.48
N MET A 31 -7.02 0.04 7.46
CA MET A 31 -6.20 0.17 8.66
C MET A 31 -6.27 1.59 9.24
N LEU A 32 -6.14 2.63 8.41
CA LEU A 32 -6.23 4.02 8.84
C LEU A 32 -7.60 4.41 9.39
N ALA A 33 -8.68 3.79 8.87
CA ALA A 33 -10.03 4.01 9.35
C ALA A 33 -10.23 3.56 10.81
N GLN A 34 -9.51 2.52 11.25
CA GLN A 34 -9.57 1.99 12.61
C GLN A 34 -8.47 2.56 13.51
N ASP A 35 -7.26 2.73 12.96
CA ASP A 35 -6.09 3.28 13.64
C ASP A 35 -5.41 4.34 12.75
N PRO A 36 -5.69 5.64 12.97
CA PRO A 36 -5.08 6.74 12.20
C PRO A 36 -3.56 6.85 12.35
N ARG A 37 -2.94 6.11 13.28
CA ARG A 37 -1.47 6.05 13.46
C ARG A 37 -0.83 4.83 12.81
N SER A 38 -1.61 4.04 12.08
CA SER A 38 -1.09 2.88 11.34
C SER A 38 0.08 3.26 10.45
N ARG A 39 1.13 2.46 10.48
CA ARG A 39 2.23 2.50 9.52
C ARG A 39 2.09 1.29 8.62
N VAL A 40 1.85 1.53 7.33
CA VAL A 40 1.50 0.49 6.38
C VAL A 40 2.37 0.66 5.15
N ALA A 41 3.25 -0.31 4.91
CA ALA A 41 3.97 -0.48 3.67
C ALA A 41 3.49 -1.81 3.06
N MET A 42 2.37 -1.76 2.33
CA MET A 42 1.70 -2.93 1.76
C MET A 42 2.03 -3.07 0.27
N GLU A 43 2.62 -4.19 -0.08
CA GLU A 43 2.98 -4.55 -1.45
C GLU A 43 2.07 -5.66 -1.95
N THR A 44 1.52 -5.46 -3.15
CA THR A 44 0.62 -6.42 -3.78
C THR A 44 1.23 -6.94 -5.08
N MET A 45 1.38 -8.26 -5.20
CA MET A 45 1.73 -8.93 -6.46
C MET A 45 0.54 -9.76 -6.93
N ILE A 46 0.15 -9.58 -8.19
CA ILE A 46 -0.97 -10.30 -8.80
C ILE A 46 -0.44 -11.15 -9.95
N THR A 47 -0.88 -12.40 -9.99
CA THR A 47 -0.65 -13.29 -11.13
C THR A 47 -1.84 -14.23 -11.32
N THR A 48 -1.75 -15.18 -12.26
CA THR A 48 -2.87 -16.05 -12.63
C THR A 48 -3.46 -16.76 -11.41
N GLY A 49 -4.69 -16.37 -11.05
CA GLY A 49 -5.45 -16.96 -9.94
C GLY A 49 -4.86 -16.71 -8.54
N GLN A 50 -3.92 -15.79 -8.38
CA GLN A 50 -3.27 -15.52 -7.09
C GLN A 50 -3.09 -14.01 -6.82
N VAL A 51 -3.30 -13.62 -5.56
CA VAL A 51 -2.87 -12.36 -4.97
C VAL A 51 -1.88 -12.68 -3.86
N HIS A 52 -0.72 -12.03 -3.88
CA HIS A 52 0.28 -12.09 -2.83
C HIS A 52 0.37 -10.73 -2.16
N LEU A 53 0.11 -10.70 -0.85
CA LEU A 53 0.29 -9.53 -0.01
C LEU A 53 1.58 -9.70 0.78
N ALA A 54 2.45 -8.69 0.71
CA ALA A 54 3.71 -8.66 1.44
C ALA A 54 3.99 -7.26 2.00
N GLY A 55 4.87 -7.17 2.99
CA GLY A 55 5.37 -5.89 3.48
C GLY A 55 5.30 -5.77 5.00
N GLU A 56 5.30 -4.53 5.47
CA GLU A 56 5.52 -4.19 6.87
C GLU A 56 4.36 -3.33 7.40
N VAL A 57 3.69 -3.81 8.44
CA VAL A 57 2.53 -3.15 9.03
C VAL A 57 2.69 -3.04 10.53
N THR A 58 2.50 -1.84 11.06
CA THR A 58 2.36 -1.58 12.50
C THR A 58 1.05 -0.84 12.72
N THR A 59 0.06 -1.53 13.30
CA THR A 59 -1.29 -1.01 13.50
C THR A 59 -1.95 -1.67 14.70
N ALA A 60 -2.90 -0.98 15.33
CA ALA A 60 -3.86 -1.55 16.26
C ALA A 60 -5.17 -2.01 15.58
N ALA A 61 -5.32 -1.79 14.28
CA ALA A 61 -6.49 -2.20 13.51
C ALA A 61 -6.58 -3.72 13.38
N ASP A 62 -7.81 -4.24 13.37
CA ASP A 62 -8.10 -5.64 13.05
C ASP A 62 -8.88 -5.67 11.74
N VAL A 63 -8.22 -6.11 10.66
CA VAL A 63 -8.76 -6.07 9.29
C VAL A 63 -8.72 -7.45 8.65
N ASP A 64 -9.81 -7.81 7.97
CA ASP A 64 -9.89 -9.03 7.17
C ASP A 64 -9.29 -8.79 5.78
N LEU A 65 -7.98 -9.05 5.65
CA LEU A 65 -7.25 -8.82 4.40
C LEU A 65 -7.83 -9.61 3.21
N PRO A 66 -8.13 -10.93 3.34
CA PRO A 66 -8.82 -11.65 2.27
C PRO A 66 -10.13 -11.00 1.84
N ALA A 67 -10.97 -10.56 2.77
CA ALA A 67 -12.25 -9.92 2.43
C ALA A 67 -12.04 -8.63 1.62
N ILE A 68 -11.13 -7.76 2.06
CA ILE A 68 -10.80 -6.50 1.37
C ILE A 68 -10.30 -6.76 -0.06
N VAL A 69 -9.38 -7.72 -0.23
CA VAL A 69 -8.86 -8.10 -1.55
C VAL A 69 -10.01 -8.55 -2.47
N ARG A 70 -10.88 -9.44 -1.98
CA ARG A 70 -11.98 -9.97 -2.79
C ARG A 70 -12.97 -8.86 -3.17
N GLU A 71 -13.37 -8.03 -2.22
CA GLU A 71 -14.26 -6.91 -2.46
C GLU A 71 -13.69 -5.96 -3.52
N LYS A 72 -12.41 -5.59 -3.40
CA LYS A 72 -11.76 -4.70 -4.36
C LYS A 72 -11.67 -5.31 -5.77
N VAL A 73 -11.32 -6.59 -5.87
CA VAL A 73 -11.24 -7.30 -7.16
C VAL A 73 -12.63 -7.41 -7.83
N LEU A 74 -13.68 -7.67 -7.04
CA LEU A 74 -15.06 -7.71 -7.53
C LEU A 74 -15.56 -6.33 -7.95
N GLU A 75 -15.23 -5.28 -7.20
CA GLU A 75 -15.55 -3.88 -7.53
C GLU A 75 -14.95 -3.45 -8.87
N ILE A 76 -13.68 -3.81 -9.14
CA ILE A 76 -13.00 -3.58 -10.41
C ILE A 76 -13.65 -4.38 -11.57
N GLY A 77 -14.40 -5.43 -11.25
CA GLY A 77 -15.20 -6.20 -12.19
C GLY A 77 -14.63 -7.57 -12.57
N TYR A 78 -13.66 -8.11 -11.83
CA TYR A 78 -13.20 -9.49 -11.99
C TYR A 78 -14.06 -10.45 -11.15
N ASP A 79 -15.30 -10.67 -11.59
CA ASP A 79 -16.35 -11.44 -10.90
C ASP A 79 -16.63 -12.82 -11.53
N ASN A 80 -15.79 -13.23 -12.49
CA ASN A 80 -16.00 -14.46 -13.24
C ASN A 80 -14.69 -14.94 -13.87
N SER A 81 -14.34 -16.20 -13.64
CA SER A 81 -13.16 -16.87 -14.20
C SER A 81 -13.02 -16.77 -15.72
N ALA A 82 -14.11 -16.58 -16.47
CA ALA A 82 -14.06 -16.33 -17.92
C ALA A 82 -13.36 -15.01 -18.30
N LYS A 83 -13.20 -14.07 -17.36
CA LYS A 83 -12.45 -12.82 -17.50
C LYS A 83 -10.94 -13.01 -17.31
N GLY A 84 -10.49 -14.23 -16.99
CA GLY A 84 -9.08 -14.58 -16.75
C GLY A 84 -8.61 -14.37 -15.31
N PHE A 85 -9.43 -13.72 -14.48
CA PHE A 85 -9.24 -13.55 -13.03
C PHE A 85 -10.60 -13.44 -12.35
N ASP A 86 -10.69 -13.83 -11.08
CA ASP A 86 -11.95 -13.96 -10.37
C ASP A 86 -11.76 -13.77 -8.86
N GLY A 87 -12.37 -12.70 -8.32
CA GLY A 87 -12.30 -12.32 -6.92
C GLY A 87 -12.94 -13.34 -5.97
N ASP A 88 -13.84 -14.20 -6.44
CA ASP A 88 -14.44 -15.24 -5.59
C ASP A 88 -13.57 -16.49 -5.48
N SER A 89 -12.72 -16.75 -6.48
CA SER A 89 -11.94 -17.99 -6.57
C SER A 89 -10.43 -17.82 -6.42
N CYS A 90 -9.91 -16.59 -6.51
CA CYS A 90 -8.47 -16.35 -6.41
C CYS A 90 -7.90 -16.81 -5.05
N GLY A 91 -6.68 -17.35 -5.09
CA GLY A 91 -5.89 -17.63 -3.90
C GLY A 91 -5.29 -16.33 -3.35
N ILE A 92 -5.21 -16.22 -2.03
CA ILE A 92 -4.67 -15.05 -1.34
C ILE A 92 -3.61 -15.54 -0.37
N ASN A 93 -2.38 -15.09 -0.57
CA ASN A 93 -1.24 -15.42 0.29
C ASN A 93 -0.81 -14.16 1.03
N VAL A 94 -0.60 -14.27 2.34
CA VAL A 94 -0.28 -13.13 3.21
C VAL A 94 1.06 -13.39 3.91
N SER A 95 2.00 -12.47 3.70
CA SER A 95 3.34 -12.50 4.29
C SER A 95 3.69 -11.10 4.82
N ILE A 96 3.13 -10.73 5.96
CA ILE A 96 3.28 -9.39 6.55
C ILE A 96 4.06 -9.49 7.85
N ASP A 97 5.02 -8.59 8.03
CA ASP A 97 5.81 -8.43 9.25
C ASP A 97 5.52 -7.08 9.94
N ALA A 98 6.00 -6.90 11.16
CA ALA A 98 5.99 -5.60 11.82
C ALA A 98 7.09 -4.69 11.26
N GLN A 99 6.89 -3.37 11.31
CA GLN A 99 7.92 -2.41 10.91
C GLN A 99 9.19 -2.62 11.76
N SER A 100 10.36 -2.54 11.13
CA SER A 100 11.64 -2.59 11.84
C SER A 100 11.74 -1.48 12.90
N PRO A 101 12.12 -1.80 14.16
CA PRO A 101 12.36 -0.81 15.19
C PRO A 101 13.41 0.25 14.80
N ASP A 102 14.40 -0.13 13.97
CA ASP A 102 15.45 0.77 13.49
C ASP A 102 14.90 1.84 12.55
N ILE A 103 13.86 1.51 11.77
CA ILE A 103 13.11 2.46 10.95
C ILE A 103 12.18 3.28 11.86
N GLY A 104 11.49 2.60 12.78
CA GLY A 104 10.55 3.22 13.70
C GLY A 104 11.14 4.39 14.49
N GLN A 105 12.31 4.19 15.10
CA GLN A 105 13.03 5.24 15.84
C GLN A 105 13.46 6.42 14.95
N GLY A 106 13.69 6.16 13.66
CA GLY A 106 14.07 7.16 12.66
C GLY A 106 12.94 8.15 12.40
N VAL A 107 11.72 7.61 12.29
CA VAL A 107 10.48 8.34 12.03
C VAL A 107 9.93 8.99 13.30
N ASP A 108 9.94 8.28 14.43
CA ASP A 108 9.34 8.72 15.71
C ASP A 108 10.00 9.97 16.28
N SER A 109 11.28 10.17 16.01
CA SER A 109 12.04 11.31 16.53
C SER A 109 13.10 11.70 15.52
N ALA A 110 12.91 12.79 14.78
CA ALA A 110 13.78 13.24 13.69
C ALA A 110 15.25 13.44 14.11
N HIS A 111 16.15 13.50 13.13
CA HIS A 111 17.58 13.66 13.37
C HIS A 111 17.90 14.96 14.14
N GLU A 112 17.27 16.06 13.75
CA GLU A 112 17.36 17.40 14.32
C GLU A 112 16.93 17.39 15.80
N SER A 113 15.86 16.66 16.11
CA SER A 113 15.40 16.48 17.49
C SER A 113 16.42 15.70 18.32
N ARG A 114 17.02 14.64 17.75
CA ARG A 114 17.99 13.77 18.44
C ARG A 114 19.38 14.39 18.62
N VAL A 115 19.82 15.23 17.67
CA VAL A 115 21.20 15.74 17.60
C VAL A 115 21.29 17.21 17.98
N GLU A 116 20.35 18.03 17.50
CA GLU A 116 20.40 19.50 17.66
C GLU A 116 19.51 19.99 18.81
N GLY A 117 18.63 19.13 19.35
CA GLY A 117 17.74 19.47 20.45
C GLY A 117 16.61 20.41 20.06
N VAL A 118 16.23 20.42 18.77
CA VAL A 118 15.09 21.20 18.27
C VAL A 118 13.80 20.68 18.91
N ILE A 119 13.01 21.59 19.50
CA ILE A 119 11.72 21.30 20.13
C ILE A 119 10.63 22.01 19.32
N ASP A 120 10.44 21.55 18.09
CA ASP A 120 9.34 21.96 17.22
C ASP A 120 8.49 20.72 16.93
N GLU A 121 7.19 20.81 17.24
CA GLU A 121 6.24 19.70 17.05
C GLU A 121 6.17 19.26 15.58
N ILE A 122 6.35 20.19 14.64
CA ILE A 122 6.31 19.88 13.20
C ILE A 122 7.61 19.17 12.77
N ALA A 123 8.75 19.54 13.36
CA ALA A 123 10.05 18.95 13.07
C ALA A 123 10.32 17.64 13.84
N GLN A 124 9.35 17.17 14.64
CA GLN A 124 9.52 15.97 15.45
C GLN A 124 9.56 14.69 14.62
N GLN A 125 8.83 14.62 13.50
CA GLN A 125 8.76 13.43 12.66
C GLN A 125 9.86 13.42 11.60
N GLY A 126 10.66 12.36 11.60
CA GLY A 126 11.69 12.14 10.57
C GLY A 126 11.11 11.56 9.29
N ALA A 127 11.82 11.73 8.18
CA ALA A 127 11.56 10.96 6.97
C ALA A 127 11.82 9.47 7.22
N GLY A 128 10.95 8.60 6.69
CA GLY A 128 11.09 7.14 6.83
C GLY A 128 12.16 6.51 5.95
N ASP A 129 12.54 7.22 4.88
CA ASP A 129 13.65 6.85 4.00
C ASP A 129 14.20 8.12 3.31
N GLN A 130 15.33 7.99 2.62
CA GLN A 130 15.81 8.99 1.67
C GLN A 130 14.86 9.13 0.46
N GLY A 131 14.83 10.30 -0.19
CA GLY A 131 13.98 10.56 -1.35
C GLY A 131 14.53 11.65 -2.28
N LEU A 132 13.98 11.72 -3.50
CA LEU A 132 14.33 12.67 -4.55
C LEU A 132 13.10 13.41 -5.07
#